data_AF-D8LPI5-F1
#
_entry.id   AF-D8LPI5-F1
#
_cell.length_a   1.000
_cell.length_b   1.000
_cell.length_c   1.000
_cell.angle_alpha   90.00
_cell.angle_beta   90.00
_cell.angle_gamma   90.00
#
_symmetry.space_group_name_H-M   'P 1'
#
loop_
_entity.id
_entity.type
_entity.pdbx_description
1 polymer ?
#
loop_
_entity_poly.entity_id
_entity_poly.type
_entity_poly.pdbx_seq_one_letter_code
_entity_poly.pdbx_strand_id
1 'polypeptide(L)'
;MNILKLFLALAPVVKSHLYMAQPVSRQFWQTLAFQSSPTEYCPHCYNFRGISAVQERGGGGPWPHLKLYEEGKLNTNGNYMETSATSARHVSPCGDPVQTASSDSSNVYGLANSNYPVLTEFRQESEFQVKVVVSTHHWGHIELNLCDASGMEDAEVTHECLSKYPLDRASAEMEPPIDPLHPGRYFLDPPCRSAETDQSFDTGGAEGGDIVTMTFKLPPVLTCDRCVLQMMYYVSNACVHPGYASFESDDWPSGCAPTKHDWISEGMAVCGTEGTNYVEEFASCADVTIVGKDGATDTAVGSATATATTSDTDTTTTADDDGATCDCSKTCVDVWKQCGGGDDFSGSRTCCEGATCVQHSGSYAQCLP
;
A
#
# COMPACT_ATOMS: atom_id res chain seq x y z
N MET A 1 34.00 -46.38 -3.69
CA MET A 1 33.75 -45.19 -4.53
C MET A 1 32.26 -44.93 -4.50
N ASN A 2 31.78 -44.22 -3.46
CA ASN A 2 30.36 -43.96 -3.23
C ASN A 2 30.04 -42.52 -3.63
N ILE A 3 29.20 -42.39 -4.65
CA ILE A 3 28.68 -41.13 -5.16
C ILE A 3 27.56 -40.69 -4.21
N LEU A 4 27.82 -39.67 -3.40
CA LEU A 4 26.80 -38.98 -2.62
C LEU A 4 25.97 -38.12 -3.58
N LYS A 5 24.78 -38.59 -3.94
CA LYS A 5 23.78 -37.78 -4.65
C LYS A 5 23.21 -36.77 -3.67
N LEU A 6 23.67 -35.53 -3.78
CA LEU A 6 23.06 -34.37 -3.16
C LEU A 6 21.70 -34.14 -3.83
N PHE A 7 20.62 -34.54 -3.19
CA PHE A 7 19.28 -34.10 -3.55
C PHE A 7 19.14 -32.65 -3.08
N LEU A 8 19.42 -31.70 -3.98
CA LEU A 8 18.98 -30.32 -3.82
C LEU A 8 17.46 -30.34 -3.97
N ALA A 9 16.74 -30.34 -2.85
CA ALA A 9 15.32 -30.04 -2.86
C ALA A 9 15.19 -28.56 -3.22
N LEU A 10 14.96 -28.26 -4.50
CA LEU A 10 14.41 -26.97 -4.90
C LEU A 10 13.02 -26.91 -4.30
N ALA A 11 12.90 -26.32 -3.11
CA ALA A 11 11.60 -25.92 -2.59
C ALA A 11 10.97 -25.02 -3.67
N PRO A 12 9.75 -25.32 -4.15
CA PRO A 12 9.06 -24.39 -5.01
C PRO A 12 8.95 -23.08 -4.22
N VAL A 13 9.59 -22.03 -4.71
CA VAL A 13 9.43 -20.69 -4.15
C VAL A 13 7.97 -20.34 -4.36
N VAL A 14 7.15 -20.55 -3.32
CA VAL A 14 5.76 -20.11 -3.35
C VAL A 14 5.84 -18.60 -3.43
N LYS A 15 5.24 -18.05 -4.49
CA LYS A 15 5.21 -16.61 -4.77
C LYS A 15 4.09 -15.99 -3.94
N SER A 16 4.35 -14.84 -3.35
CA SER A 16 3.29 -14.06 -2.71
C SER A 16 2.34 -13.49 -3.74
N HIS A 17 1.18 -13.04 -3.29
CA HIS A 17 0.20 -12.42 -4.14
C HIS A 17 -0.67 -11.47 -3.30
N LEU A 18 -0.64 -10.19 -3.66
CA LEU A 18 -1.52 -9.17 -3.10
C LEU A 18 -1.74 -8.03 -4.09
N TYR A 19 -2.83 -7.29 -3.92
CA TYR A 19 -3.06 -6.01 -4.56
C TYR A 19 -3.78 -5.01 -3.64
N MET A 20 -3.61 -3.72 -3.92
CA MET A 20 -4.36 -2.66 -3.27
C MET A 20 -5.78 -2.57 -3.85
N ALA A 21 -6.79 -2.79 -3.00
CA ALA A 21 -8.20 -2.73 -3.38
C ALA A 21 -8.87 -1.41 -2.97
N GLN A 22 -8.40 -0.78 -1.89
CA GLN A 22 -8.83 0.55 -1.47
C GLN A 22 -7.61 1.41 -1.11
N PRO A 23 -7.46 2.63 -1.65
CA PRO A 23 -8.21 3.16 -2.79
C PRO A 23 -8.08 2.26 -4.02
N VAL A 24 -9.03 2.35 -4.96
CA VAL A 24 -9.11 1.44 -6.11
C VAL A 24 -7.86 1.58 -6.96
N SER A 25 -7.02 0.54 -6.98
CA SER A 25 -5.82 0.53 -7.81
C SER A 25 -6.16 0.37 -9.29
N ARG A 26 -5.21 0.77 -10.15
CA ARG A 26 -5.29 0.62 -11.62
C ARG A 26 -5.52 -0.83 -12.02
N GLN A 27 -4.84 -1.78 -11.35
CA GLN A 27 -5.06 -3.21 -11.50
C GLN A 27 -6.50 -3.60 -11.16
N PHE A 28 -6.96 -3.23 -9.97
CA PHE A 28 -8.27 -3.62 -9.48
C PHE A 28 -9.40 -3.01 -10.33
N TRP A 29 -9.23 -1.76 -10.79
CA TRP A 29 -10.16 -1.08 -11.68
C TRP A 29 -10.33 -1.79 -13.03
N GLN A 30 -9.34 -2.52 -13.55
CA GLN A 30 -9.46 -3.26 -14.82
C GLN A 30 -10.14 -4.63 -14.68
N THR A 31 -10.50 -5.03 -13.46
CA THR A 31 -11.15 -6.31 -13.19
C THR A 31 -12.66 -6.25 -13.42
N LEU A 32 -13.31 -7.41 -13.28
CA LEU A 32 -14.75 -7.54 -13.43
C LEU A 32 -15.56 -6.79 -12.36
N ALA A 33 -14.92 -6.35 -11.27
CA ALA A 33 -15.54 -5.52 -10.24
C ALA A 33 -15.99 -4.15 -10.78
N PHE A 34 -15.33 -3.64 -11.82
CA PHE A 34 -15.60 -2.31 -12.40
C PHE A 34 -15.84 -2.34 -13.92
N GLN A 35 -15.26 -3.32 -14.63
CA GLN A 35 -15.38 -3.42 -16.09
C GLN A 35 -16.38 -4.48 -16.51
N SER A 36 -17.28 -4.13 -17.45
CA SER A 36 -18.14 -5.12 -18.10
C SER A 36 -17.36 -6.06 -19.04
N SER A 37 -16.19 -5.62 -19.51
CA SER A 37 -15.27 -6.36 -20.37
C SER A 37 -13.87 -6.30 -19.75
N PRO A 38 -13.63 -7.05 -18.66
CA PRO A 38 -12.40 -6.94 -17.89
C PRO A 38 -11.19 -7.38 -18.71
N THR A 39 -10.11 -6.62 -18.53
CA THR A 39 -8.80 -6.94 -19.11
C THR A 39 -7.83 -7.51 -18.08
N GLU A 40 -8.17 -7.39 -16.80
CA GLU A 40 -7.39 -7.90 -15.68
C GLU A 40 -8.10 -9.07 -14.98
N TYR A 41 -7.37 -10.15 -14.75
CA TYR A 41 -7.84 -11.37 -14.08
C TYR A 41 -6.94 -11.82 -12.94
N CYS A 42 -5.72 -11.28 -12.83
CA CYS A 42 -4.80 -11.51 -11.74
C CYS A 42 -4.25 -10.16 -11.21
N PRO A 43 -5.09 -9.31 -10.59
CA PRO A 43 -4.62 -8.02 -10.05
C PRO A 43 -3.52 -8.21 -8.99
N HIS A 44 -3.50 -9.37 -8.33
CA HIS A 44 -2.51 -9.77 -7.33
C HIS A 44 -1.17 -10.28 -7.89
N CYS A 45 -1.00 -10.38 -9.21
CA CYS A 45 0.22 -10.92 -9.86
C CYS A 45 1.29 -9.86 -10.17
N TYR A 46 1.11 -8.59 -9.80
CA TYR A 46 1.95 -7.48 -10.26
C TYR A 46 3.22 -7.31 -9.42
N ASN A 47 4.22 -8.15 -9.72
CA ASN A 47 5.53 -8.19 -9.07
C ASN A 47 6.72 -8.05 -10.04
N PHE A 48 6.55 -7.26 -11.09
CA PHE A 48 7.65 -6.94 -12.01
C PHE A 48 8.29 -8.17 -12.68
N ARG A 49 7.51 -9.20 -13.02
CA ARG A 49 7.98 -10.53 -13.52
C ARG A 49 8.78 -11.36 -12.52
N GLY A 50 8.66 -11.05 -11.23
CA GLY A 50 9.27 -11.79 -10.14
C GLY A 50 10.77 -11.57 -9.97
N ILE A 51 11.31 -12.19 -8.93
CA ILE A 51 12.67 -11.98 -8.39
C ILE A 51 13.76 -12.03 -9.46
N SER A 52 13.74 -13.04 -10.34
CA SER A 52 14.81 -13.21 -11.35
C SER A 52 14.86 -12.05 -12.35
N ALA A 53 13.71 -11.56 -12.80
CA ALA A 53 13.65 -10.46 -13.75
C ALA A 53 14.02 -9.13 -13.10
N VAL A 54 13.56 -8.90 -11.86
CA VAL A 54 13.96 -7.74 -11.05
C VAL A 54 15.47 -7.73 -10.83
N GLN A 55 16.06 -8.85 -10.43
CA GLN A 55 17.51 -8.97 -10.23
C GLN A 55 18.30 -8.72 -11.51
N GLU A 56 17.86 -9.28 -12.64
CA GLU A 56 18.50 -9.07 -13.94
C GLU A 56 18.51 -7.60 -14.33
N ARG A 57 17.36 -6.91 -14.25
CA ARG A 57 17.26 -5.47 -14.53
C ARG A 57 18.04 -4.61 -13.52
N GLY A 58 18.15 -5.07 -12.29
CA GLY A 58 19.01 -4.47 -11.26
C GLY A 58 20.52 -4.74 -11.44
N GLY A 59 20.94 -5.36 -12.55
CA GLY A 59 22.35 -5.60 -12.87
C GLY A 59 22.97 -6.82 -12.19
N GLY A 60 22.15 -7.71 -11.61
CA GLY A 60 22.59 -8.98 -11.04
C GLY A 60 23.26 -8.90 -9.66
N GLY A 61 23.41 -7.70 -9.10
CA GLY A 61 24.07 -7.47 -7.80
C GLY A 61 23.21 -7.80 -6.58
N PRO A 62 23.64 -7.38 -5.39
CA PRO A 62 22.80 -7.31 -4.19
C PRO A 62 21.52 -6.50 -4.38
N TRP A 63 20.51 -6.80 -3.58
CA TRP A 63 19.32 -5.96 -3.46
C TRP A 63 19.73 -4.54 -3.06
N PRO A 64 19.38 -3.52 -3.83
CA PRO A 64 19.97 -2.19 -3.70
C PRO A 64 19.64 -1.51 -2.37
N HIS A 65 18.51 -1.85 -1.75
CA HIS A 65 18.04 -1.21 -0.52
C HIS A 65 18.88 -1.55 0.72
N LEU A 66 19.63 -2.66 0.72
CA LEU A 66 20.60 -2.93 1.80
C LEU A 66 21.66 -1.83 1.88
N LYS A 67 22.27 -1.50 0.74
CA LYS A 67 23.31 -0.48 0.69
C LYS A 67 22.75 0.90 1.06
N LEU A 68 21.56 1.25 0.57
CA LEU A 68 20.92 2.51 0.93
C LEU A 68 20.63 2.58 2.43
N TYR A 69 20.14 1.50 3.02
CA TYR A 69 19.92 1.40 4.46
C TYR A 69 21.23 1.59 5.25
N GLU A 70 22.31 0.89 4.89
CA GLU A 70 23.62 1.00 5.55
C GLU A 70 24.23 2.41 5.44
N GLU A 71 23.94 3.13 4.35
CA GLU A 71 24.36 4.52 4.12
C GLU A 71 23.41 5.56 4.75
N GLY A 72 22.30 5.13 5.37
CA GLY A 72 21.28 6.03 5.92
C GLY A 72 20.50 6.82 4.87
N LYS A 73 20.45 6.32 3.62
CA LYS A 73 19.80 6.95 2.47
C LYS A 73 18.38 6.40 2.28
N LEU A 74 17.53 6.70 3.24
CA LEU A 74 16.10 6.36 3.21
C LEU A 74 15.27 7.62 2.95
N ASN A 75 13.99 7.44 2.62
CA ASN A 75 13.06 8.55 2.61
C ASN A 75 12.93 9.17 4.01
N THR A 76 12.32 10.35 4.12
CA THR A 76 12.27 11.13 5.37
C THR A 76 11.62 10.40 6.54
N ASN A 77 10.80 9.39 6.26
CA ASN A 77 10.12 8.56 7.25
C ASN A 77 10.67 7.14 7.35
N GLY A 78 11.86 6.89 6.82
CA GLY A 78 12.51 5.58 6.85
C GLY A 78 12.01 4.59 5.79
N ASN A 79 11.02 4.93 4.96
CA ASN A 79 10.65 4.10 3.80
C ASN A 79 11.83 3.94 2.84
N TYR A 80 11.83 2.87 2.04
CA TYR A 80 12.86 2.69 1.04
C TYR A 80 12.81 3.77 -0.05
N MET A 81 13.97 4.32 -0.36
CA MET A 81 14.11 5.37 -1.38
C MET A 81 14.30 4.74 -2.76
N GLU A 82 13.40 5.03 -3.70
CA GLU A 82 13.53 4.60 -5.08
C GLU A 82 14.16 5.69 -5.96
N THR A 83 15.49 5.75 -5.95
CA THR A 83 16.27 6.58 -6.88
C THR A 83 16.18 6.04 -8.31
N SER A 84 16.53 6.84 -9.32
CA SER A 84 16.61 6.35 -10.71
C SER A 84 17.54 5.14 -10.88
N ALA A 85 18.57 5.00 -10.04
CA ALA A 85 19.48 3.87 -10.07
C ALA A 85 18.88 2.61 -9.45
N THR A 86 18.20 2.73 -8.31
CA THR A 86 17.55 1.59 -7.67
C THR A 86 16.31 1.17 -8.43
N SER A 87 15.50 2.13 -8.86
CA SER A 87 14.23 1.90 -9.55
C SER A 87 14.39 1.37 -10.98
N ALA A 88 15.60 1.38 -11.56
CA ALA A 88 15.87 0.81 -12.88
C ALA A 88 15.51 -0.68 -12.99
N ARG A 89 15.37 -1.37 -11.85
CA ARG A 89 14.89 -2.75 -11.77
C ARG A 89 13.38 -2.90 -11.97
N HIS A 90 12.62 -1.81 -11.94
CA HIS A 90 11.18 -1.77 -12.20
C HIS A 90 10.93 -1.19 -13.59
N VAL A 91 10.03 -1.81 -14.34
CA VAL A 91 9.62 -1.27 -15.66
C VAL A 91 8.76 -0.02 -15.46
N SER A 92 7.91 -0.03 -14.42
CA SER A 92 7.16 1.14 -13.98
C SER A 92 6.97 1.12 -12.47
N PRO A 93 6.56 2.24 -11.84
CA PRO A 93 6.25 2.25 -10.41
C PRO A 93 5.01 1.43 -10.03
N CYS A 94 4.21 1.00 -10.99
CA CYS A 94 2.88 0.44 -10.73
C CYS A 94 2.82 -1.08 -10.87
N GLY A 95 3.95 -1.78 -10.70
CA GLY A 95 4.00 -3.24 -10.57
C GLY A 95 4.17 -4.02 -11.87
N ASP A 96 4.12 -3.32 -13.02
CA ASP A 96 4.37 -3.94 -14.31
C ASP A 96 5.83 -4.37 -14.48
N PRO A 97 6.07 -5.47 -15.21
CA PRO A 97 5.06 -6.31 -15.84
C PRO A 97 4.48 -7.34 -14.87
N VAL A 98 3.29 -7.84 -15.17
CA VAL A 98 2.68 -8.96 -14.45
C VAL A 98 3.63 -10.17 -14.39
N GLN A 99 3.58 -10.95 -13.31
CA GLN A 99 4.47 -12.08 -13.06
C GLN A 99 4.65 -13.03 -14.26
N THR A 100 3.56 -13.26 -15.01
CA THR A 100 3.47 -14.23 -16.11
C THR A 100 3.85 -13.65 -17.47
N ALA A 101 4.18 -12.36 -17.56
CA ALA A 101 4.52 -11.73 -18.82
C ALA A 101 5.75 -12.39 -19.48
N SER A 102 5.67 -12.59 -20.80
CA SER A 102 6.74 -13.18 -21.58
C SER A 102 7.95 -12.26 -21.79
N SER A 103 7.80 -10.95 -21.61
CA SER A 103 8.83 -9.93 -21.83
C SER A 103 8.63 -8.71 -20.94
N ASP A 104 9.68 -7.89 -20.80
CA ASP A 104 9.66 -6.61 -20.07
C ASP A 104 8.96 -5.47 -20.81
N SER A 105 8.50 -5.71 -22.04
CA SER A 105 7.83 -4.70 -22.85
C SER A 105 6.39 -4.41 -22.40
N SER A 106 5.84 -5.21 -21.48
CA SER A 106 4.49 -5.00 -20.96
C SER A 106 4.52 -3.96 -19.84
N ASN A 107 3.92 -2.81 -20.11
CA ASN A 107 3.69 -1.74 -19.15
C ASN A 107 2.25 -1.27 -19.34
N VAL A 108 1.31 -1.86 -18.62
CA VAL A 108 -0.10 -1.45 -18.70
C VAL A 108 -0.30 -0.33 -17.68
N TYR A 109 -0.13 -0.61 -16.40
CA TYR A 109 -0.47 0.26 -15.28
C TYR A 109 0.52 1.38 -15.01
N GLY A 110 1.69 1.37 -15.64
CA GLY A 110 2.63 2.49 -15.62
C GLY A 110 2.46 3.52 -16.74
N LEU A 111 1.50 3.34 -17.64
CA LEU A 111 1.23 4.32 -18.72
C LEU A 111 0.74 5.67 -18.18
N ALA A 112 0.54 6.61 -19.11
CA ALA A 112 0.05 7.96 -18.85
C ALA A 112 -1.11 7.99 -17.84
N ASN A 113 -1.03 8.90 -16.87
CA ASN A 113 -1.98 8.97 -15.76
C ASN A 113 -3.43 9.23 -16.23
N SER A 114 -3.61 9.94 -17.35
CA SER A 114 -4.92 10.20 -17.97
C SER A 114 -5.67 8.94 -18.42
N ASN A 115 -4.99 7.80 -18.55
CA ASN A 115 -5.62 6.51 -18.86
C ASN A 115 -6.42 5.92 -17.69
N TYR A 116 -6.24 6.46 -16.47
CA TYR A 116 -6.81 5.92 -15.25
C TYR A 116 -7.78 6.91 -14.59
N PRO A 117 -8.95 6.46 -14.13
CA PRO A 117 -9.90 7.33 -13.47
C PRO A 117 -9.43 7.69 -12.06
N VAL A 118 -9.73 8.91 -11.64
CA VAL A 118 -9.65 9.29 -10.22
C VAL A 118 -10.94 8.85 -9.55
N LEU A 119 -10.84 7.92 -8.59
CA LEU A 119 -12.02 7.27 -7.98
C LEU A 119 -12.17 7.55 -6.49
N THR A 120 -11.19 8.23 -5.88
CA THR A 120 -11.20 8.53 -4.46
C THR A 120 -10.74 9.97 -4.23
N GLU A 121 -11.51 10.70 -3.44
CA GLU A 121 -11.16 12.03 -2.94
C GLU A 121 -10.80 11.91 -1.46
N PHE A 122 -9.70 12.55 -1.06
CA PHE A 122 -9.34 12.70 0.33
C PHE A 122 -9.28 14.17 0.74
N ARG A 123 -9.36 14.41 2.04
CA ARG A 123 -9.13 15.73 2.62
C ARG A 123 -7.71 15.82 3.17
N GLN A 124 -7.03 16.91 2.91
CA GLN A 124 -5.71 17.20 3.45
C GLN A 124 -5.69 17.01 4.98
N GLU A 125 -4.60 16.47 5.51
CA GLU A 125 -4.42 16.08 6.92
C GLU A 125 -5.36 14.98 7.45
N SER A 126 -6.21 14.39 6.62
CA SER A 126 -7.00 13.23 7.07
C SER A 126 -6.14 11.98 7.21
N GLU A 127 -6.52 11.13 8.15
CA GLU A 127 -6.14 9.72 8.14
C GLU A 127 -7.09 8.94 7.22
N PHE A 128 -6.59 7.94 6.52
CA PHE A 128 -7.38 7.14 5.59
C PHE A 128 -7.01 5.65 5.67
N GLN A 129 -7.99 4.81 5.35
CA GLN A 129 -7.82 3.36 5.34
C GLN A 129 -7.45 2.87 3.94
N VAL A 130 -6.35 2.13 3.87
CA VAL A 130 -5.95 1.32 2.73
C VAL A 130 -6.34 -0.12 2.99
N LYS A 131 -7.01 -0.75 2.02
CA LYS A 131 -7.32 -2.18 2.04
C LYS A 131 -6.53 -2.88 0.97
N VAL A 132 -5.84 -3.95 1.36
CA VAL A 132 -5.17 -4.86 0.43
C VAL A 132 -5.83 -6.23 0.52
N VAL A 133 -5.86 -6.94 -0.60
CA VAL A 133 -6.35 -8.32 -0.68
C VAL A 133 -5.14 -9.22 -0.82
N VAL A 134 -4.97 -10.14 0.13
CA VAL A 134 -3.85 -11.09 0.19
C VAL A 134 -4.35 -12.47 -0.20
N SER A 135 -4.12 -12.87 -1.46
CA SER A 135 -4.52 -14.19 -1.93
C SER A 135 -3.45 -15.26 -1.67
N THR A 136 -2.19 -14.86 -1.45
CA THR A 136 -1.14 -15.77 -0.97
C THR A 136 -0.21 -15.04 -0.02
N HIS A 137 -0.42 -15.29 1.27
CA HIS A 137 0.36 -14.68 2.34
C HIS A 137 1.82 -15.15 2.33
N HIS A 138 2.71 -14.19 2.44
CA HIS A 138 4.09 -14.35 2.90
C HIS A 138 4.33 -13.23 3.91
N TRP A 139 5.31 -13.37 4.79
CA TRP A 139 5.69 -12.24 5.63
C TRP A 139 6.27 -11.11 4.78
N GLY A 140 6.33 -9.91 5.34
CA GLY A 140 6.88 -8.75 4.66
C GLY A 140 6.32 -7.46 5.26
N HIS A 141 6.49 -6.37 4.54
CA HIS A 141 5.85 -5.11 4.91
C HIS A 141 5.40 -4.33 3.69
N ILE A 142 4.39 -3.49 3.93
CA ILE A 142 3.83 -2.56 2.95
C ILE A 142 4.30 -1.15 3.30
N GLU A 143 4.68 -0.40 2.27
CA GLU A 143 4.97 1.03 2.35
C GLU A 143 4.12 1.77 1.32
N LEU A 144 3.67 2.97 1.68
CA LEU A 144 2.93 3.85 0.77
C LEU A 144 3.75 5.09 0.44
N ASN A 145 3.67 5.51 -0.82
CA ASN A 145 4.29 6.72 -1.34
C ASN A 145 3.29 7.46 -2.22
N LEU A 146 3.40 8.79 -2.26
CA LEU A 146 2.46 9.65 -2.96
C LEU A 146 3.19 10.60 -3.90
N CYS A 147 2.60 10.87 -5.06
CA CYS A 147 3.09 11.82 -6.04
C CYS A 147 1.98 12.80 -6.38
N ASP A 148 2.27 14.10 -6.31
CA ASP A 148 1.44 15.10 -7.01
C ASP A 148 1.69 14.98 -8.51
N ALA A 149 0.73 14.38 -9.20
CA ALA A 149 0.74 14.15 -10.63
C ALA A 149 -0.13 15.17 -11.38
N SER A 150 -0.48 16.29 -10.73
CA SER A 150 -1.15 17.42 -11.38
C SER A 150 -0.21 18.00 -12.45
N GLY A 151 -0.67 18.11 -13.69
CA GLY A 151 0.18 18.48 -14.83
C GLY A 151 1.04 17.33 -15.40
N MET A 152 0.86 16.09 -14.92
CA MET A 152 1.46 14.88 -15.46
C MET A 152 0.41 13.98 -16.14
N GLU A 153 -0.64 14.55 -16.71
CA GLU A 153 -1.77 13.80 -17.25
C GLU A 153 -1.32 12.87 -18.39
N ASP A 154 -0.55 13.41 -19.34
CA ASP A 154 -0.04 12.67 -20.49
C ASP A 154 1.35 12.05 -20.24
N ALA A 155 1.78 12.02 -18.97
CA ALA A 155 3.08 11.49 -18.55
C ALA A 155 2.92 10.28 -17.61
N GLU A 156 3.95 9.45 -17.57
CA GLU A 156 4.06 8.35 -16.61
C GLU A 156 4.45 8.90 -15.24
N VAL A 157 3.86 8.35 -14.18
CA VAL A 157 4.35 8.59 -12.81
C VAL A 157 5.76 8.01 -12.66
N THR A 158 6.61 8.66 -11.87
CA THR A 158 7.99 8.21 -11.62
C THR A 158 8.21 7.90 -10.15
N HIS A 159 9.13 6.98 -9.87
CA HIS A 159 9.60 6.73 -8.50
C HIS A 159 10.22 7.98 -7.84
N GLU A 160 10.82 8.88 -8.62
CA GLU A 160 11.34 10.15 -8.12
C GLU A 160 10.21 11.05 -7.59
N CYS A 161 9.07 11.12 -8.30
CA CYS A 161 7.92 11.87 -7.80
C CYS A 161 7.32 11.23 -6.56
N LEU A 162 7.16 9.91 -6.55
CA LEU A 162 6.59 9.15 -5.43
C LEU A 162 7.46 9.26 -4.17
N SER A 163 8.79 9.28 -4.32
CA SER A 163 9.71 9.42 -3.19
C SER A 163 9.65 10.80 -2.50
N LYS A 164 8.92 11.78 -3.06
CA LYS A 164 8.75 13.10 -2.42
C LYS A 164 7.83 13.06 -1.21
N TYR A 165 6.83 12.17 -1.22
CA TYR A 165 5.81 12.11 -0.17
C TYR A 165 5.62 10.65 0.29
N PRO A 166 6.59 10.08 1.00
CA PRO A 166 6.34 8.82 1.71
C PRO A 166 5.28 9.05 2.79
N LEU A 167 4.39 8.08 3.01
CA LEU A 167 3.31 8.22 3.97
C LEU A 167 3.61 7.51 5.28
N ASP A 168 3.31 8.19 6.38
CA ASP A 168 3.38 7.64 7.73
C ASP A 168 2.10 6.90 8.06
N ARG A 169 2.24 5.85 8.87
CA ARG A 169 1.09 5.18 9.45
C ARG A 169 0.40 6.07 10.47
N ALA A 170 -0.91 5.95 10.52
CA ALA A 170 -1.71 6.37 11.66
C ALA A 170 -1.68 5.28 12.73
N SER A 171 -1.76 5.68 13.99
CA SER A 171 -1.95 4.70 15.06
C SER A 171 -3.42 4.32 15.05
N ALA A 172 -3.70 3.03 14.90
CA ALA A 172 -5.05 2.48 14.96
C ALA A 172 -5.07 1.25 15.86
N GLU A 173 -6.21 1.00 16.49
CA GLU A 173 -6.42 -0.22 17.27
C GLU A 173 -6.25 -1.46 16.38
N MET A 174 -5.71 -2.52 16.95
CA MET A 174 -5.53 -3.79 16.25
C MET A 174 -4.59 -3.73 15.02
N GLU A 175 -3.71 -2.73 14.91
CA GLU A 175 -2.65 -2.69 13.90
C GLU A 175 -1.27 -2.94 14.51
N PRO A 176 -0.32 -3.59 13.79
CA PRO A 176 1.01 -3.89 14.33
C PRO A 176 1.72 -2.62 14.80
N PRO A 177 2.61 -2.72 15.81
CA PRO A 177 3.32 -1.57 16.36
C PRO A 177 4.08 -0.80 15.29
N ILE A 178 4.16 0.53 15.47
CA ILE A 178 4.87 1.42 14.56
C ILE A 178 6.36 1.42 14.93
N ASP A 179 7.21 1.08 13.97
CA ASP A 179 8.67 1.21 14.11
C ASP A 179 9.05 2.70 14.09
N PRO A 180 9.61 3.28 15.17
CA PRO A 180 9.94 4.70 15.21
C PRO A 180 10.99 5.13 14.18
N LEU A 181 11.80 4.20 13.67
CA LEU A 181 12.77 4.47 12.61
C LEU A 181 12.18 4.30 11.21
N HIS A 182 11.04 3.62 11.11
CA HIS A 182 10.34 3.34 9.85
C HIS A 182 8.82 3.55 10.02
N PRO A 183 8.33 4.74 10.39
CA PRO A 183 6.91 4.96 10.68
C PRO A 183 5.94 4.71 9.52
N GLY A 184 6.40 4.62 8.27
CA GLY A 184 5.58 4.23 7.12
C GLY A 184 5.46 2.71 6.90
N ARG A 185 6.17 1.89 7.66
CA ARG A 185 6.22 0.42 7.51
C ARG A 185 5.04 -0.26 8.19
N TYR A 186 4.19 -0.92 7.40
CA TYR A 186 3.13 -1.80 7.90
C TYR A 186 3.56 -3.27 7.76
N PHE A 187 3.78 -3.98 8.87
CA PHE A 187 4.07 -5.41 8.84
C PHE A 187 2.82 -6.20 8.46
N LEU A 188 2.90 -7.06 7.45
CA LEU A 188 1.71 -7.75 6.95
C LEU A 188 1.09 -8.65 8.04
N ASP A 189 -0.24 -8.58 8.16
CA ASP A 189 -1.01 -9.39 9.09
C ASP A 189 -0.78 -10.89 8.86
N PRO A 190 -0.45 -11.66 9.93
CA PRO A 190 -0.41 -13.11 9.87
C PRO A 190 -1.78 -13.69 9.48
N PRO A 191 -1.83 -14.82 8.75
CA PRO A 191 -3.09 -15.37 8.24
C PRO A 191 -4.14 -15.67 9.32
N CYS A 192 -3.71 -15.95 10.55
CA CYS A 192 -4.62 -16.23 11.66
C CYS A 192 -5.48 -15.02 12.07
N ARG A 193 -5.03 -13.80 11.74
CA ARG A 193 -5.74 -12.56 12.06
C ARG A 193 -7.00 -12.33 11.24
N SER A 194 -7.19 -13.07 10.14
CA SER A 194 -8.44 -13.05 9.37
C SER A 194 -9.68 -13.37 10.23
N ALA A 195 -9.51 -14.07 11.37
CA ALA A 195 -10.57 -14.31 12.34
C ALA A 195 -10.80 -13.17 13.35
N GLU A 196 -9.88 -12.21 13.44
CA GLU A 196 -9.86 -11.10 14.40
C GLU A 196 -10.17 -9.74 13.74
N THR A 197 -10.15 -9.66 12.41
CA THR A 197 -10.29 -8.42 11.64
C THR A 197 -11.50 -8.44 10.69
N ASP A 198 -11.90 -7.26 10.21
CA ASP A 198 -13.00 -7.13 9.25
C ASP A 198 -12.64 -7.69 7.87
N GLN A 199 -13.30 -8.80 7.51
CA GLN A 199 -13.16 -9.48 6.22
C GLN A 199 -14.32 -9.19 5.26
N SER A 200 -15.21 -8.24 5.57
CA SER A 200 -16.47 -8.05 4.82
C SER A 200 -16.31 -7.29 3.50
N PHE A 201 -15.09 -6.95 3.09
CA PHE A 201 -14.87 -6.20 1.84
C PHE A 201 -15.18 -7.09 0.62
N ASP A 202 -16.15 -6.67 -0.20
CA ASP A 202 -16.49 -7.36 -1.44
C ASP A 202 -15.52 -6.96 -2.56
N THR A 203 -14.80 -7.93 -3.11
CA THR A 203 -13.90 -7.73 -4.25
C THR A 203 -14.64 -7.59 -5.57
N GLY A 204 -15.98 -7.60 -5.58
CA GLY A 204 -16.79 -7.49 -6.79
C GLY A 204 -16.53 -8.63 -7.76
N GLY A 205 -16.13 -9.80 -7.26
CA GLY A 205 -15.75 -10.99 -8.01
C GLY A 205 -14.36 -10.94 -8.66
N ALA A 206 -13.54 -9.91 -8.41
CA ALA A 206 -12.10 -10.01 -8.63
C ALA A 206 -11.47 -11.06 -7.67
N GLU A 207 -10.20 -11.42 -7.89
CA GLU A 207 -9.54 -12.44 -7.07
C GLU A 207 -9.67 -12.12 -5.56
N GLY A 208 -10.19 -13.09 -4.81
CA GLY A 208 -10.36 -12.98 -3.36
C GLY A 208 -9.11 -13.30 -2.56
N GLY A 209 -9.16 -13.01 -1.27
CA GLY A 209 -8.08 -13.26 -0.31
C GLY A 209 -8.42 -12.66 1.04
N ASP A 210 -7.50 -12.78 1.99
CA ASP A 210 -7.63 -12.13 3.29
C ASP A 210 -7.52 -10.60 3.11
N ILE A 211 -8.40 -9.87 3.79
CA ILE A 211 -8.44 -8.41 3.78
C ILE A 211 -7.55 -7.90 4.91
N VAL A 212 -6.54 -7.12 4.55
CA VAL A 212 -5.74 -6.36 5.51
C VAL A 212 -6.11 -4.89 5.36
N THR A 213 -6.52 -4.28 6.47
CA THR A 213 -6.84 -2.84 6.54
C THR A 213 -5.73 -2.14 7.30
N MET A 214 -5.20 -1.07 6.71
CA MET A 214 -4.07 -0.31 7.24
C MET A 214 -4.44 1.17 7.24
N THR A 215 -4.04 1.91 8.28
CA THR A 215 -4.38 3.33 8.41
C THR A 215 -3.14 4.19 8.19
N PHE A 216 -3.25 5.19 7.31
CA PHE A 216 -2.16 6.10 6.94
C PHE A 216 -2.58 7.55 7.04
N LYS A 217 -1.60 8.45 7.15
CA LYS A 217 -1.79 9.89 7.22
C LYS A 217 -1.47 10.54 5.88
N LEU A 218 -2.32 11.47 5.44
CA LEU A 218 -1.97 12.31 4.31
C LEU A 218 -1.02 13.44 4.71
N PRO A 219 -0.12 13.88 3.82
CA PRO A 219 0.80 14.97 4.12
C PRO A 219 0.03 16.28 4.39
N PRO A 220 0.44 17.08 5.38
CA PRO A 220 -0.29 18.28 5.77
C PRO A 220 -0.21 19.42 4.77
N VAL A 221 0.66 19.32 3.75
CA VAL A 221 0.98 20.41 2.81
C VAL A 221 0.61 20.09 1.37
N LEU A 222 -0.12 19.00 1.13
CA LEU A 222 -0.40 18.52 -0.22
C LEU A 222 -1.89 18.58 -0.54
N THR A 223 -2.21 19.28 -1.63
CA THR A 223 -3.47 19.18 -2.37
C THR A 223 -3.14 18.92 -3.83
N CYS A 224 -3.98 18.16 -4.52
CA CYS A 224 -3.75 17.79 -5.92
C CYS A 224 -5.06 17.40 -6.59
N ASP A 225 -5.27 17.86 -7.82
CA ASP A 225 -6.40 17.42 -8.64
C ASP A 225 -6.22 15.96 -9.07
N ARG A 226 -4.96 15.54 -9.25
CA ARG A 226 -4.57 14.16 -9.46
C ARG A 226 -3.28 13.85 -8.73
N CYS A 227 -3.37 13.02 -7.71
CA CYS A 227 -2.24 12.34 -7.12
C CYS A 227 -2.22 10.87 -7.53
N VAL A 228 -1.02 10.30 -7.53
CA VAL A 228 -0.84 8.84 -7.63
C VAL A 228 -0.33 8.32 -6.30
N LEU A 229 -1.12 7.47 -5.65
CA LEU A 229 -0.75 6.70 -4.47
C LEU A 229 -0.15 5.36 -4.92
N GLN A 230 1.12 5.12 -4.58
CA GLN A 230 1.78 3.84 -4.77
C GLN A 230 1.77 3.04 -3.47
N MET A 231 1.37 1.78 -3.59
CA MET A 231 1.68 0.74 -2.62
C MET A 231 2.89 -0.05 -3.12
N MET A 232 3.90 -0.21 -2.26
CA MET A 232 4.98 -1.20 -2.42
C MET A 232 4.82 -2.26 -1.34
N TYR A 233 4.86 -3.53 -1.72
CA TYR A 233 4.92 -4.64 -0.79
C TYR A 233 6.24 -5.40 -0.97
N TYR A 234 7.05 -5.36 0.08
CA TYR A 234 8.36 -5.98 0.11
C TYR A 234 8.28 -7.31 0.86
N VAL A 235 8.37 -8.41 0.11
CA VAL A 235 8.14 -9.76 0.64
C VAL A 235 9.36 -10.26 1.41
N SER A 236 9.12 -10.96 2.52
CA SER A 236 10.10 -11.64 3.37
C SER A 236 9.89 -13.16 3.36
N ASN A 237 9.90 -13.78 2.18
CA ASN A 237 9.79 -15.23 2.02
C ASN A 237 11.15 -15.92 1.80
N ALA A 238 12.14 -15.18 1.29
CA ALA A 238 13.49 -15.70 1.01
C ALA A 238 14.58 -15.07 1.89
N CYS A 239 14.32 -13.89 2.44
CA CYS A 239 15.22 -13.12 3.28
C CYS A 239 14.43 -12.10 4.10
N VAL A 240 15.08 -11.47 5.08
CA VAL A 240 14.48 -10.44 5.94
C VAL A 240 15.00 -9.05 5.59
N HIS A 241 14.17 -8.05 5.82
CA HIS A 241 14.50 -6.67 5.46
C HIS A 241 15.44 -6.01 6.48
N PRO A 242 16.36 -5.14 6.03
CA PRO A 242 17.14 -4.30 6.92
C PRO A 242 16.25 -3.55 7.94
N GLY A 243 16.70 -3.53 9.19
CA GLY A 243 15.99 -2.89 10.32
C GLY A 243 15.06 -3.82 11.11
N TYR A 244 14.61 -4.94 10.54
CA TYR A 244 13.70 -5.88 11.23
C TYR A 244 14.29 -6.44 12.53
N ALA A 245 15.57 -6.80 12.51
CA ALA A 245 16.23 -7.37 13.68
C ALA A 245 16.38 -6.38 14.84
N SER A 246 16.44 -5.07 14.56
CA SER A 246 16.61 -4.02 15.57
C SER A 246 15.29 -3.49 16.13
N PHE A 247 14.17 -3.78 15.48
CA PHE A 247 12.86 -3.32 15.94
C PHE A 247 12.30 -4.27 17.00
N GLU A 248 12.06 -3.76 18.20
CA GLU A 248 11.46 -4.50 19.32
C GLU A 248 10.23 -3.75 19.84
N SER A 249 9.16 -4.50 20.11
CA SER A 249 7.92 -3.99 20.69
C SER A 249 7.18 -5.13 21.39
N ASP A 250 6.53 -4.82 22.51
CA ASP A 250 5.66 -5.73 23.25
C ASP A 250 4.17 -5.56 22.87
N ASP A 251 3.85 -4.63 21.95
CA ASP A 251 2.48 -4.17 21.66
C ASP A 251 1.87 -4.84 20.41
N TRP A 252 2.16 -6.13 20.17
CA TRP A 252 1.61 -6.86 19.02
C TRP A 252 0.13 -7.22 19.23
N PRO A 253 -0.81 -6.67 18.46
CA PRO A 253 -2.23 -6.73 18.83
C PRO A 253 -2.92 -7.93 18.20
N SER A 254 -2.70 -9.12 18.78
CA SER A 254 -3.41 -10.33 18.35
C SER A 254 -3.42 -11.39 19.45
N GLY A 255 -4.55 -12.10 19.58
CA GLY A 255 -4.63 -13.28 20.42
C GLY A 255 -3.93 -14.48 19.77
N CYS A 256 -3.96 -14.58 18.44
CA CYS A 256 -3.34 -15.67 17.69
C CYS A 256 -1.87 -15.40 17.32
N ALA A 257 -1.45 -14.14 17.23
CA ALA A 257 -0.10 -13.70 16.88
C ALA A 257 0.45 -12.67 17.90
N PRO A 258 0.67 -13.07 19.17
CA PRO A 258 0.96 -12.14 20.26
C PRO A 258 2.42 -11.66 20.32
N THR A 259 3.31 -12.12 19.43
CA THR A 259 4.73 -11.79 19.48
C THR A 259 5.29 -11.38 18.13
N LYS A 260 6.42 -10.64 18.15
CA LYS A 260 7.18 -10.26 16.95
C LYS A 260 7.39 -11.41 15.96
N HIS A 261 7.71 -12.60 16.45
CA HIS A 261 8.00 -13.79 15.63
C HIS A 261 6.82 -14.22 14.76
N ASP A 262 5.59 -13.91 15.18
CA ASP A 262 4.39 -14.30 14.44
C ASP A 262 4.21 -13.42 13.18
N TRP A 263 4.73 -12.19 13.21
CA TRP A 263 4.59 -11.15 12.18
C TRP A 263 5.82 -10.99 11.30
N ILE A 264 7.00 -11.18 11.89
CA ILE A 264 8.29 -10.95 11.26
C ILE A 264 9.10 -12.23 11.32
N SER A 265 9.58 -12.69 10.18
CA SER A 265 10.58 -13.76 10.16
C SER A 265 11.88 -13.29 10.81
N GLU A 266 12.41 -14.08 11.75
CA GLU A 266 13.69 -13.77 12.42
C GLU A 266 14.81 -14.75 12.03
N GLY A 267 14.49 -15.83 11.33
CA GLY A 267 15.42 -16.93 11.04
C GLY A 267 16.17 -16.84 9.70
N MET A 268 15.95 -15.79 8.89
CA MET A 268 16.53 -15.67 7.55
C MET A 268 17.66 -14.62 7.50
N ALA A 269 18.54 -14.74 6.51
CA ALA A 269 19.56 -13.73 6.25
C ALA A 269 18.93 -12.43 5.72
N VAL A 270 19.64 -11.31 5.89
CA VAL A 270 19.18 -10.00 5.41
C VAL A 270 19.23 -9.95 3.89
N CYS A 271 18.21 -9.37 3.26
CA CYS A 271 18.13 -9.20 1.82
C CYS A 271 19.28 -8.35 1.29
N GLY A 272 19.92 -8.78 0.20
CA GLY A 272 21.12 -8.15 -0.36
C GLY A 272 22.44 -8.68 0.20
N THR A 273 22.42 -9.58 1.20
CA THR A 273 23.63 -10.29 1.63
C THR A 273 23.93 -11.48 0.71
N GLU A 274 25.15 -12.04 0.79
CA GLU A 274 25.60 -13.14 -0.08
C GLU A 274 24.68 -14.37 0.05
N GLY A 275 24.05 -14.77 -1.07
CA GLY A 275 23.14 -15.92 -1.12
C GLY A 275 21.66 -15.57 -0.94
N THR A 276 21.32 -14.34 -0.55
CA THR A 276 19.95 -13.83 -0.42
C THR A 276 19.80 -12.50 -1.16
N ASN A 277 20.10 -12.53 -2.46
CA ASN A 277 20.35 -11.31 -3.22
C ASN A 277 19.10 -10.46 -3.48
N TYR A 278 17.88 -11.01 -3.56
CA TYR A 278 16.69 -10.25 -3.94
C TYR A 278 15.42 -10.78 -3.27
N VAL A 279 14.46 -9.87 -3.06
CA VAL A 279 13.10 -10.15 -2.59
C VAL A 279 12.12 -10.17 -3.75
N GLU A 280 10.96 -10.79 -3.50
CA GLU A 280 9.78 -10.48 -4.30
C GLU A 280 9.25 -9.10 -3.89
N GLU A 281 8.82 -8.32 -4.87
CA GLU A 281 8.33 -6.95 -4.69
C GLU A 281 7.00 -6.86 -5.46
N PHE A 282 5.93 -6.37 -4.85
CA PHE A 282 4.66 -6.09 -5.52
C PHE A 282 4.38 -4.60 -5.48
N ALA A 283 3.72 -4.10 -6.52
CA ALA A 283 3.26 -2.73 -6.50
C ALA A 283 1.87 -2.55 -7.11
N SER A 284 1.19 -1.52 -6.64
CA SER A 284 -0.08 -1.06 -7.16
C SER A 284 -0.11 0.46 -7.10
N CYS A 285 -0.76 1.08 -8.07
CA CYS A 285 -1.00 2.53 -8.07
C CYS A 285 -2.50 2.80 -8.04
N ALA A 286 -2.93 3.82 -7.31
CA ALA A 286 -4.29 4.36 -7.36
C ALA A 286 -4.23 5.85 -7.66
N ASP A 287 -5.18 6.33 -8.46
CA ASP A 287 -5.33 7.73 -8.80
C ASP A 287 -6.39 8.37 -7.88
N VAL A 288 -5.99 9.41 -7.16
CA VAL A 288 -6.79 10.05 -6.10
C VAL A 288 -6.74 11.56 -6.23
N THR A 289 -7.73 12.27 -5.68
CA THR A 289 -7.70 13.73 -5.50
C THR A 289 -7.48 14.03 -4.03
N ILE A 290 -6.73 15.09 -3.71
CA ILE A 290 -6.61 15.61 -2.35
C ILE A 290 -7.06 17.06 -2.35
N VAL A 291 -8.19 17.32 -1.69
CA VAL A 291 -8.72 18.67 -1.51
C VAL A 291 -8.23 19.26 -0.18
N GLY A 292 -8.20 20.58 -0.07
CA GLY A 292 -7.88 21.26 1.18
C GLY A 292 -8.86 20.90 2.30
N LYS A 293 -8.48 21.18 3.56
CA LYS A 293 -9.30 20.86 4.74
C LYS A 293 -10.76 21.32 4.61
N ASP A 294 -10.95 22.53 4.11
CA ASP A 294 -12.26 23.16 3.93
C ASP A 294 -13.01 22.67 2.68
N GLY A 295 -12.45 21.71 1.94
CA GLY A 295 -13.00 21.19 0.68
C GLY A 295 -12.62 22.02 -0.56
N ALA A 296 -11.80 23.07 -0.41
CA ALA A 296 -11.29 23.83 -1.53
C ALA A 296 -10.02 23.19 -2.10
N THR A 297 -9.96 22.96 -3.41
CA THR A 297 -8.70 22.70 -4.10
C THR A 297 -7.96 24.03 -4.24
N ASP A 298 -6.89 24.22 -3.47
CA ASP A 298 -6.02 25.37 -3.71
C ASP A 298 -5.40 25.18 -5.10
N THR A 299 -5.86 26.00 -6.04
CA THR A 299 -5.37 25.97 -7.42
C THR A 299 -3.94 26.48 -7.42
N ALA A 300 -2.99 25.53 -7.44
CA ALA A 300 -1.57 25.67 -7.76
C ALA A 300 -0.85 26.92 -7.24
N VAL A 301 0.12 26.73 -6.34
CA VAL A 301 1.38 27.49 -6.42
C VAL A 301 2.55 26.52 -6.41
N GLY A 302 3.12 26.32 -7.60
CA GLY A 302 4.41 25.66 -7.75
C GLY A 302 5.52 26.44 -7.03
N SER A 303 6.44 25.67 -6.44
CA SER A 303 7.88 25.94 -6.29
C SER A 303 8.32 27.39 -5.97
N ALA A 304 8.63 27.66 -4.69
CA ALA A 304 9.90 28.29 -4.29
C ALA A 304 10.05 28.42 -2.75
N THR A 305 11.13 27.82 -2.26
CA THR A 305 12.06 28.35 -1.25
C THR A 305 11.55 28.56 0.18
N ALA A 306 11.87 27.57 1.01
CA ALA A 306 11.94 27.70 2.46
C ALA A 306 12.82 28.89 2.86
N THR A 307 12.24 29.86 3.57
CA THR A 307 12.98 30.76 4.45
C THR A 307 12.48 30.53 5.86
N ALA A 308 13.35 29.98 6.70
CA ALA A 308 13.10 29.77 8.11
C ALA A 308 12.93 31.09 8.86
N THR A 309 11.89 31.20 9.69
CA THR A 309 11.93 32.05 10.89
C THR A 309 11.02 31.44 11.98
N THR A 310 11.57 31.46 13.19
CA THR A 310 11.24 30.78 14.45
C THR A 310 10.06 31.36 15.24
N SER A 311 9.47 30.47 16.07
CA SER A 311 8.79 30.68 17.39
C SER A 311 7.58 31.64 17.44
N ASP A 312 6.49 31.38 18.17
CA ASP A 312 6.39 30.75 19.49
C ASP A 312 4.91 30.50 19.89
N THR A 313 4.73 29.70 20.94
CA THR A 313 3.61 29.66 21.92
C THR A 313 2.34 28.85 21.60
N ASP A 314 2.38 27.61 22.08
CA ASP A 314 1.47 26.98 23.06
C ASP A 314 0.07 27.57 23.29
N THR A 315 -0.97 26.78 23.02
CA THR A 315 -2.23 26.84 23.77
C THR A 315 -2.85 25.45 23.84
N THR A 316 -2.87 24.93 25.06
CA THR A 316 -3.52 23.70 25.50
C THR A 316 -5.04 23.81 25.38
N THR A 317 -5.70 22.85 24.71
CA THR A 317 -7.13 22.57 24.90
C THR A 317 -7.35 21.06 24.97
N THR A 318 -7.88 20.63 26.10
CA THR A 318 -8.37 19.29 26.44
C THR A 318 -9.75 19.03 25.81
N ALA A 319 -9.93 17.86 25.20
CA ALA A 319 -11.21 17.16 25.03
C ALA A 319 -10.87 15.68 24.81
N ASP A 320 -10.98 14.88 25.86
CA ASP A 320 -12.11 13.98 26.12
C ASP A 320 -12.15 12.78 25.16
N ASP A 321 -11.43 11.78 25.65
CA ASP A 321 -11.51 10.35 25.43
C ASP A 321 -12.93 9.85 25.76
N ASP A 322 -13.56 9.13 24.83
CA ASP A 322 -14.62 8.18 25.18
C ASP A 322 -14.67 7.05 24.15
N GLY A 323 -14.48 5.83 24.67
CA GLY A 323 -14.16 4.62 23.94
C GLY A 323 -15.25 4.08 23.02
N ALA A 324 -14.78 3.44 21.95
CA ALA A 324 -15.59 2.75 20.97
C ALA A 324 -16.25 1.49 21.57
N THR A 325 -17.48 1.65 22.02
CA THR A 325 -18.46 0.56 22.07
C THR A 325 -19.25 0.57 20.76
N CYS A 326 -19.45 -0.61 20.16
CA CYS A 326 -20.27 -0.77 18.96
C CYS A 326 -21.70 -0.28 19.25
N ASP A 327 -22.04 0.90 18.76
CA ASP A 327 -23.38 1.47 18.89
C ASP A 327 -24.27 1.00 17.74
N CYS A 328 -25.05 -0.04 18.00
CA CYS A 328 -26.12 -0.53 17.12
C CYS A 328 -27.29 0.48 16.96
N SER A 329 -27.18 1.73 17.43
CA SER A 329 -28.21 2.76 17.31
C SER A 329 -28.00 3.76 16.16
N LYS A 330 -26.84 3.77 15.50
CA LYS A 330 -26.62 4.64 14.33
C LYS A 330 -27.49 4.20 13.15
N THR A 331 -28.46 5.03 12.77
CA THR A 331 -29.33 4.83 11.58
C THR A 331 -28.66 5.23 10.27
N CYS A 332 -27.43 5.73 10.31
CA CYS A 332 -26.68 6.22 9.16
C CYS A 332 -25.30 5.56 9.05
N VAL A 333 -24.77 5.54 7.84
CA VAL A 333 -23.46 5.00 7.47
C VAL A 333 -22.44 6.14 7.50
N ASP A 334 -21.36 5.97 8.25
CA ASP A 334 -20.28 6.95 8.32
C ASP A 334 -19.67 7.19 6.92
N VAL A 335 -19.14 8.40 6.70
CA VAL A 335 -18.49 8.77 5.43
C VAL A 335 -17.40 7.74 5.10
N TRP A 336 -17.29 7.37 3.83
CA TRP A 336 -16.39 6.35 3.27
C TRP A 336 -16.74 4.89 3.61
N LYS A 337 -17.85 4.61 4.28
CA LYS A 337 -18.34 3.24 4.44
C LYS A 337 -19.35 2.87 3.33
N GLN A 338 -19.46 1.58 3.05
CA GLN A 338 -20.38 1.07 2.02
C GLN A 338 -21.82 1.35 2.44
N CYS A 339 -22.57 2.00 1.55
CA CYS A 339 -23.96 2.39 1.75
C CYS A 339 -24.89 1.73 0.72
N GLY A 340 -24.39 0.78 -0.06
CA GLY A 340 -25.21 0.07 -1.03
C GLY A 340 -24.42 -0.80 -1.98
N GLY A 341 -25.16 -1.27 -3.00
CA GLY A 341 -24.64 -2.12 -4.06
C GLY A 341 -25.26 -3.52 -4.04
N GLY A 342 -25.73 -3.99 -5.18
CA GLY A 342 -26.42 -5.27 -5.32
C GLY A 342 -27.84 -5.26 -4.75
N ASP A 343 -28.64 -6.25 -5.18
CA ASP A 343 -30.00 -6.47 -4.67
C ASP A 343 -29.98 -7.06 -3.25
N ASP A 344 -28.88 -7.73 -2.86
CA ASP A 344 -28.75 -8.45 -1.59
C ASP A 344 -28.12 -7.63 -0.45
N PHE A 345 -27.76 -6.36 -0.68
CA PHE A 345 -27.18 -5.53 0.39
C PHE A 345 -28.19 -5.25 1.50
N SER A 346 -27.86 -5.71 2.70
CA SER A 346 -28.68 -5.62 3.91
C SER A 346 -28.27 -4.50 4.87
N GLY A 347 -27.23 -3.72 4.53
CA GLY A 347 -26.77 -2.58 5.33
C GLY A 347 -27.67 -1.34 5.18
N SER A 348 -27.40 -0.31 5.99
CA SER A 348 -28.09 0.97 5.82
C SER A 348 -27.69 1.64 4.50
N ARG A 349 -28.67 2.22 3.80
CA ARG A 349 -28.46 2.97 2.55
C ARG A 349 -28.39 4.48 2.75
N THR A 350 -28.44 4.92 4.01
CA THR A 350 -28.47 6.33 4.38
C THR A 350 -27.12 6.71 4.96
N CYS A 351 -26.44 7.66 4.34
CA CYS A 351 -25.20 8.22 4.87
C CYS A 351 -25.48 9.21 5.99
N CYS A 352 -24.52 9.38 6.90
CA CYS A 352 -24.60 10.39 7.94
C CYS A 352 -24.59 11.81 7.36
N GLU A 353 -24.98 12.79 8.17
CA GLU A 353 -25.18 14.18 7.71
C GLU A 353 -23.93 14.72 7.00
N GLY A 354 -24.16 15.37 5.85
CA GLY A 354 -23.07 15.87 5.00
C GLY A 354 -22.36 14.78 4.20
N ALA A 355 -23.05 13.67 3.92
CA ALA A 355 -22.61 12.68 2.94
C ALA A 355 -23.79 12.12 2.11
N THR A 356 -23.49 11.74 0.87
CA THR A 356 -24.39 11.13 -0.10
C THR A 356 -23.93 9.71 -0.45
N CYS A 357 -24.88 8.78 -0.52
CA CYS A 357 -24.58 7.43 -0.99
C CYS A 357 -24.40 7.44 -2.51
N VAL A 358 -23.16 7.31 -2.99
CA VAL A 358 -22.83 7.33 -4.41
C VAL A 358 -22.60 5.92 -4.92
N GLN A 359 -23.37 5.53 -5.93
CA GLN A 359 -23.23 4.22 -6.57
C GLN A 359 -22.03 4.24 -7.52
N HIS A 360 -21.05 3.36 -7.28
CA HIS A 360 -19.87 3.21 -8.13
C HIS A 360 -20.01 2.05 -9.12
N SER A 361 -20.76 0.99 -8.74
CA SER A 361 -21.03 -0.15 -9.61
C SER A 361 -22.41 -0.76 -9.30
N GLY A 362 -22.80 -1.79 -10.04
CA GLY A 362 -24.01 -2.56 -9.75
C GLY A 362 -23.97 -3.21 -8.36
N SER A 363 -22.79 -3.54 -7.84
CA SER A 363 -22.56 -4.25 -6.57
C SER A 363 -22.00 -3.37 -5.45
N TYR A 364 -21.65 -2.10 -5.69
CA TYR A 364 -21.03 -1.23 -4.68
C TYR A 364 -21.49 0.23 -4.75
N ALA A 365 -21.80 0.80 -3.57
CA ALA A 365 -22.03 2.22 -3.33
C ALA A 365 -21.41 2.63 -2.00
N GLN A 366 -20.88 3.86 -1.91
CA GLN A 366 -20.16 4.36 -0.74
C GLN A 366 -20.67 5.74 -0.33
N CYS A 367 -20.64 6.03 0.98
CA CYS A 367 -20.90 7.38 1.46
C CYS A 367 -19.74 8.30 1.10
N LEU A 368 -20.01 9.33 0.29
CA LEU A 368 -19.06 10.40 -0.04
C LEU A 368 -19.59 11.73 0.52
N PRO A 369 -18.75 12.69 0.94
CA PRO A 369 -19.21 13.99 1.45
C PRO A 369 -20.22 14.72 0.53
#